data_AF-A0A0N5CKC9-F1
#
_entry.id   AF-A0A0N5CKC9-F1
#
_cell.length_a   1.000
_cell.length_b   1.000
_cell.length_c   1.000
_cell.angle_alpha   90.00
_cell.angle_beta   90.00
_cell.angle_gamma   90.00
#
_symmetry.space_group_name_H-M   'P 1'
#
loop_
_entity.id
_entity.type
_entity.pdbx_description
1 polymer ?
#
loop_
_entity_poly.entity_id
_entity_poly.type
_entity_poly.pdbx_seq_one_letter_code
_entity_poly.pdbx_strand_id
1 'polypeptide(L)'
;MQEMSSEEWKSSTKRETLRGMEQELRNLIETASADQKEVNFEFCYAEAIQEELTGFRDLFSRFLRAKPTIDWKKIQPLPEKSIVSYKELQLHNPSKDLVADLLNKLVVVKLNGGLGTSMGCKGPKSVISVRNDLTFLDLTLQQIQNLNRTYDVNVPLVLMNSFNTDEDTKKLLRKYKNVQVDVHSFCQSRYPRIYKESLMPMVKNAADSDLEGWYPPGHGNFYEAFYNSGLLDKFLHEGKQFSFMSNIDNMGATVDMNVLNFIIQGIDGQQPEFVMEVTDKTKADVKGGTLIQYENRLMLLEIAQVPKDYVDEFRSVSKFRIFNTNNLWAKLEAIKRVVEKKELEMEVIVNTKHLDRGVEVIQLETAAGAAIKNFKGSCGINVPRSRFLPVKKTSDLLLLMSNLYDIENGNLTLSKLRSFPTTPLVKLGSSFDKVQEYLKRFQGIPDLLELDHLTVSGDVWFGKDVTLKGTVIIIANHGDRIDIPAGTILENKIVSGNLRILDH
;
A
#
# COMPACT_ATOMS: atom_id res chain seq x y z
N MET A 1 35.53 15.05 -38.58
CA MET A 1 34.51 14.91 -37.52
C MET A 1 33.86 13.55 -37.71
N GLN A 2 34.15 12.58 -36.85
CA GLN A 2 33.41 11.31 -36.85
C GLN A 2 31.97 11.61 -36.43
N GLU A 3 30.99 11.20 -37.25
CA GLU A 3 29.59 11.24 -36.89
C GLU A 3 29.37 10.33 -35.67
N MET A 4 29.10 10.94 -34.53
CA MET A 4 28.72 10.22 -33.31
C MET A 4 27.42 9.47 -33.59
N SER A 5 27.37 8.18 -33.29
CA SER A 5 26.16 7.38 -33.51
C SER A 5 24.98 7.94 -32.68
N SER A 6 23.74 7.75 -33.15
CA SER A 6 22.54 8.23 -32.44
C SER A 6 22.44 7.69 -31.00
N GLU A 7 22.98 6.49 -30.75
CA GLU A 7 23.03 5.90 -29.41
C GLU A 7 24.08 6.56 -28.50
N GLU A 8 25.26 6.86 -29.03
CA GLU A 8 26.30 7.60 -28.31
C GLU A 8 25.85 9.03 -27.97
N TRP A 9 25.16 9.70 -28.90
CA TRP A 9 24.57 11.01 -28.65
C TRP A 9 23.54 10.98 -27.51
N LYS A 10 22.58 10.05 -27.56
CA LYS A 10 21.59 9.86 -26.47
C LYS A 10 22.26 9.54 -25.13
N SER A 11 23.32 8.74 -25.15
CA SER A 11 24.10 8.41 -23.94
C SER A 11 24.82 9.64 -23.39
N SER A 12 25.38 10.49 -24.25
CA SER A 12 26.02 11.76 -23.86
C SER A 12 25.03 12.73 -23.20
N THR A 13 23.87 12.95 -23.83
CA THR A 13 22.83 13.84 -23.29
C THR A 13 22.33 13.38 -21.92
N LYS A 14 22.18 12.06 -21.72
CA LYS A 14 21.82 11.50 -20.41
C LYS A 14 22.88 11.79 -19.34
N ARG A 15 24.17 11.70 -19.69
CA ARG A 15 25.27 12.02 -18.76
C ARG A 15 25.29 13.50 -18.40
N GLU A 16 25.06 14.39 -19.36
CA GLU A 16 24.96 15.83 -19.13
C GLU A 16 23.77 16.16 -18.21
N THR A 17 22.61 15.55 -18.47
CA THR A 17 21.41 15.71 -17.62
C THR A 17 21.70 15.28 -16.18
N LEU A 18 22.37 14.12 -16.00
CA LEU A 18 22.75 13.64 -14.67
C LEU A 18 23.72 14.61 -13.96
N ARG A 19 24.71 15.16 -14.67
CA ARG A 19 25.63 16.16 -14.10
C ARG A 19 24.92 17.45 -13.68
N GLY A 20 23.96 17.92 -14.49
CA GLY A 20 23.12 19.06 -14.15
C GLY A 20 22.32 18.80 -12.87
N MET A 21 21.68 17.63 -12.78
CA MET A 21 20.98 17.19 -11.58
C MET A 21 21.90 17.14 -10.36
N GLU A 22 23.08 16.52 -10.47
CA GLU A 22 24.05 16.44 -9.37
C GLU A 22 24.52 17.82 -8.88
N GLN A 23 24.63 18.80 -9.78
CA GLN A 23 24.94 20.17 -9.38
C GLN A 23 23.80 20.80 -8.58
N GLU A 24 22.56 20.68 -9.04
CA GLU A 24 21.40 21.22 -8.31
C GLU A 24 21.20 20.54 -6.95
N LEU A 25 21.44 19.24 -6.85
CA LEU A 25 21.40 18.51 -5.58
C LEU A 25 22.49 18.98 -4.61
N ARG A 26 23.70 19.29 -5.11
CA ARG A 26 24.77 19.88 -4.28
C ARG A 26 24.37 21.26 -3.76
N ASN A 27 23.83 22.11 -4.62
CA ASN A 27 23.32 23.42 -4.22
C ASN A 27 22.26 23.27 -3.12
N LEU A 28 21.34 22.30 -3.25
CA LEU A 28 20.33 22.00 -2.23
C LEU A 28 20.94 21.59 -0.88
N ILE A 29 21.95 20.72 -0.88
CA ILE A 29 22.65 20.31 0.34
C ILE A 29 23.31 21.52 1.02
N GLU A 30 23.92 22.42 0.25
CA GLU A 30 24.55 23.64 0.79
C GLU A 30 23.53 24.56 1.49
N THR A 31 22.29 24.65 0.98
CA THR A 31 21.23 25.45 1.65
C THR A 31 20.81 24.87 3.01
N ALA A 32 20.82 23.55 3.17
CA ALA A 32 20.48 22.90 4.44
C ALA A 32 21.46 23.26 5.57
N SER A 33 22.74 23.48 5.22
CA SER A 33 23.80 23.86 6.16
C SER A 33 23.80 25.35 6.54
N ALA A 34 23.09 26.20 5.81
CA ALA A 34 23.17 27.66 5.97
C ALA A 34 22.06 28.28 6.85
N ASP A 35 20.86 27.68 6.88
CA ASP A 35 19.63 28.31 7.42
C ASP A 35 19.28 27.92 8.88
N GLN A 36 20.10 27.17 9.62
CA GLN A 36 19.76 26.71 11.00
C GLN A 36 20.90 26.86 12.03
N LYS A 37 21.32 28.10 12.31
CA LYS A 37 22.35 28.45 13.31
C LYS A 37 21.93 28.38 14.79
N GLU A 38 21.08 27.43 15.20
CA GLU A 38 20.76 27.22 16.62
C GLU A 38 20.98 25.75 17.07
N VAL A 39 22.15 25.54 17.66
CA VAL A 39 22.54 24.63 18.77
C VAL A 39 22.08 23.15 18.73
N ASN A 40 23.06 22.25 18.62
CA ASN A 40 23.05 20.80 18.92
C ASN A 40 22.23 19.85 18.03
N PHE A 41 21.41 20.34 17.09
CA PHE A 41 20.73 19.52 16.05
C PHE A 41 21.39 19.59 14.66
N GLU A 42 22.45 20.40 14.52
CA GLU A 42 23.08 20.84 13.27
C GLU A 42 23.69 19.70 12.43
N PHE A 43 24.31 18.70 13.06
CA PHE A 43 24.99 17.61 12.34
C PHE A 43 24.02 16.57 11.77
N CYS A 44 22.93 16.27 12.48
CA CYS A 44 22.05 15.17 12.11
C CYS A 44 21.09 15.49 10.95
N TYR A 45 20.68 16.76 10.77
CA TYR A 45 19.75 17.14 9.71
C TYR A 45 20.41 17.21 8.32
N ALA A 46 21.60 17.81 8.25
CA ALA A 46 22.37 17.88 7.01
C ALA A 46 22.79 16.48 6.52
N GLU A 47 23.23 15.61 7.43
CA GLU A 47 23.54 14.20 7.11
C GLU A 47 22.31 13.44 6.60
N ALA A 48 21.15 13.60 7.27
CA ALA A 48 19.90 12.96 6.84
C ALA A 48 19.47 13.42 5.44
N ILE A 49 19.51 14.72 5.14
CA ILE A 49 19.21 15.25 3.80
C ILE A 49 20.22 14.73 2.78
N GLN A 50 21.51 14.70 3.12
CA GLN A 50 22.53 14.22 2.22
C GLN A 50 22.30 12.74 1.85
N GLU A 51 21.89 11.90 2.80
CA GLU A 51 21.51 10.52 2.53
C GLU A 51 20.29 10.44 1.61
N GLU A 52 19.22 11.20 1.89
CA GLU A 52 18.02 11.25 1.04
C GLU A 52 18.36 11.67 -0.40
N LEU A 53 19.12 12.75 -0.57
CA LEU A 53 19.47 13.25 -1.90
C LEU A 53 20.46 12.33 -2.63
N THR A 54 21.29 11.58 -1.90
CA THR A 54 22.12 10.52 -2.48
C THR A 54 21.24 9.37 -3.01
N GLY A 55 20.26 8.93 -2.24
CA GLY A 55 19.28 7.92 -2.67
C GLY A 55 18.47 8.39 -3.88
N PHE A 56 18.06 9.66 -3.90
CA PHE A 56 17.38 10.26 -5.05
C PHE A 56 18.27 10.30 -6.30
N ARG A 57 19.55 10.69 -6.17
CA ARG A 57 20.50 10.68 -7.29
C ARG A 57 20.63 9.27 -7.88
N ASP A 58 20.73 8.25 -7.03
CA ASP A 58 20.84 6.85 -7.47
C ASP A 58 19.58 6.41 -8.21
N LEU A 59 18.39 6.78 -7.70
CA LEU A 59 17.12 6.54 -8.38
C LEU A 59 17.01 7.27 -9.73
N PHE A 60 17.44 8.53 -9.79
CA PHE A 60 17.45 9.33 -11.02
C PHE A 60 18.42 8.78 -12.07
N SER A 61 19.62 8.35 -11.65
CA SER A 61 20.59 7.68 -12.52
C SER A 61 20.03 6.39 -13.11
N ARG A 62 19.29 5.62 -12.30
CA ARG A 62 18.58 4.42 -12.77
C ARG A 62 17.46 4.77 -13.73
N PHE A 63 16.67 5.81 -13.47
CA PHE A 63 15.65 6.31 -14.40
C PHE A 63 16.22 6.63 -15.78
N LEU A 64 17.37 7.34 -15.85
CA LEU A 64 17.99 7.68 -17.13
C LEU A 64 18.50 6.44 -17.89
N ARG A 65 18.91 5.37 -17.18
CA ARG A 65 19.41 4.13 -17.78
C ARG A 65 18.30 3.13 -18.10
N ALA A 66 17.19 3.17 -17.37
CA ALA A 66 16.14 2.18 -17.43
C ALA A 66 15.53 2.09 -18.82
N LYS A 67 15.29 0.85 -19.26
CA LYS A 67 14.40 0.59 -20.39
C LYS A 67 12.97 0.71 -19.87
N PRO A 68 12.05 1.33 -20.63
CA PRO A 68 10.68 1.55 -20.17
C PRO A 68 9.88 0.26 -20.06
N THR A 69 10.27 -0.80 -20.78
CA THR A 69 9.54 -2.06 -20.84
C THR A 69 10.48 -3.25 -20.83
N ILE A 70 9.99 -4.39 -20.35
CA ILE A 70 10.71 -5.66 -20.39
C ILE A 70 10.62 -6.29 -21.79
N ASP A 71 11.59 -7.15 -22.12
CA ASP A 71 11.47 -8.01 -23.30
C ASP A 71 10.47 -9.13 -23.02
N TRP A 72 9.24 -8.98 -23.54
CA TRP A 72 8.13 -9.92 -23.31
C TRP A 72 8.48 -11.37 -23.67
N LYS A 73 9.34 -11.58 -24.68
CA LYS A 73 9.72 -12.92 -25.14
C LYS A 73 10.63 -13.67 -24.17
N LYS A 74 11.24 -12.96 -23.23
CA LYS A 74 12.09 -13.55 -22.18
C LYS A 74 11.30 -13.96 -20.93
N ILE A 75 10.00 -13.67 -20.86
CA ILE A 75 9.15 -14.13 -19.76
C ILE A 75 9.08 -15.66 -19.81
N GLN A 76 9.39 -16.28 -18.69
CA GLN A 76 9.35 -17.72 -18.51
C GLN A 76 8.13 -18.13 -17.68
N PRO A 77 7.57 -19.33 -17.89
CA PRO A 77 6.60 -19.91 -16.98
C PRO A 77 7.17 -19.97 -15.56
N LEU A 78 6.33 -19.73 -14.56
CA LEU A 78 6.73 -19.86 -13.16
C LEU A 78 7.17 -21.30 -12.85
N PRO A 79 8.31 -21.52 -12.16
CA PRO A 79 8.75 -22.85 -11.77
C PRO A 79 7.73 -23.55 -10.87
N GLU A 80 7.72 -24.88 -10.92
CA GLU A 80 7.00 -25.69 -9.93
C GLU A 80 7.49 -25.32 -8.52
N LYS A 81 6.57 -25.19 -7.55
CA LYS A 81 6.80 -24.71 -6.16
C LYS A 81 7.16 -23.23 -5.98
N SER A 82 7.26 -22.42 -7.03
CA SER A 82 7.50 -20.98 -6.87
C SER A 82 6.32 -20.23 -6.24
N ILE A 83 5.10 -20.74 -6.45
CA ILE A 83 3.87 -20.30 -5.79
C ILE A 83 3.32 -21.48 -4.99
N VAL A 84 3.28 -21.33 -3.67
CA VAL A 84 2.75 -22.34 -2.75
C VAL A 84 1.27 -22.08 -2.49
N SER A 85 0.47 -23.13 -2.47
CA SER A 85 -0.96 -23.02 -2.16
C SER A 85 -1.16 -22.81 -0.65
N TYR A 86 -1.94 -21.82 -0.23
CA TYR A 86 -2.24 -21.62 1.19
C TYR A 86 -2.87 -22.86 1.85
N LYS A 87 -3.59 -23.69 1.09
CA LYS A 87 -4.19 -24.93 1.58
C LYS A 87 -3.16 -25.97 2.04
N GLU A 88 -1.93 -25.90 1.54
CA GLU A 88 -0.83 -26.80 1.89
C GLU A 88 -0.11 -26.37 3.18
N LEU A 89 -0.36 -25.14 3.66
CA LEU A 89 0.33 -24.54 4.81
C LEU A 89 -0.33 -24.84 6.15
N GLN A 90 -1.35 -25.69 6.18
CA GLN A 90 -2.21 -25.86 7.35
C GLN A 90 -1.44 -26.37 8.57
N LEU A 91 -1.49 -25.56 9.63
CA LEU A 91 -0.94 -25.89 10.91
C LEU A 91 -2.01 -26.56 11.77
N HIS A 92 -1.92 -27.89 11.88
CA HIS A 92 -2.92 -28.66 12.61
C HIS A 92 -2.70 -28.51 14.13
N ASN A 93 -3.65 -27.86 14.80
CA ASN A 93 -3.72 -27.71 16.26
C ASN A 93 -2.36 -27.33 16.91
N PRO A 94 -1.80 -26.14 16.59
CA PRO A 94 -0.58 -25.68 17.26
C PRO A 94 -0.73 -25.68 18.78
N SER A 95 0.34 -26.06 19.48
CA SER A 95 0.46 -25.70 20.90
C SER A 95 0.62 -24.18 21.03
N LYS A 96 0.17 -23.62 22.16
CA LYS A 96 0.34 -22.20 22.44
C LYS A 96 1.81 -21.80 22.45
N ASP A 97 2.68 -22.65 22.98
CA ASP A 97 4.13 -22.40 23.07
C ASP A 97 4.76 -22.29 21.68
N LEU A 98 4.38 -23.16 20.73
CA LEU A 98 4.85 -23.06 19.35
C LEU A 98 4.44 -21.72 18.73
N VAL A 99 3.18 -21.30 18.92
CA VAL A 99 2.70 -20.03 18.37
C VAL A 99 3.42 -18.85 19.02
N ALA A 100 3.64 -18.90 20.33
CA ALA A 100 4.39 -17.88 21.05
C ALA A 100 5.83 -17.76 20.49
N ASP A 101 6.53 -18.88 20.28
CA ASP A 101 7.87 -18.91 19.71
C ASP A 101 7.94 -18.34 18.29
N LEU A 102 6.93 -18.63 17.45
CA LEU A 102 6.82 -18.07 16.10
C LEU A 102 6.61 -16.55 16.16
N LEU A 103 5.68 -16.09 16.99
CA LEU A 103 5.32 -14.68 17.13
C LEU A 103 6.44 -13.85 17.74
N ASN A 104 7.20 -14.41 18.67
CA ASN A 104 8.35 -13.73 19.26
C ASN A 104 9.43 -13.39 18.23
N LYS A 105 9.46 -14.06 17.07
CA LYS A 105 10.38 -13.77 15.95
C LYS A 105 9.83 -12.77 14.93
N LEU A 106 8.61 -12.27 15.11
CA LEU A 106 7.91 -11.42 14.15
C LEU A 106 7.91 -9.94 14.55
N VAL A 107 8.02 -9.07 13.55
CA VAL A 107 7.68 -7.63 13.60
C VAL A 107 6.56 -7.35 12.61
N VAL A 108 5.51 -6.63 13.02
CA VAL A 108 4.43 -6.22 12.11
C VAL A 108 4.69 -4.80 11.63
N VAL A 109 4.72 -4.59 10.33
CA VAL A 109 4.93 -3.29 9.69
C VAL A 109 3.69 -2.88 8.89
N LYS A 110 3.19 -1.67 9.13
CA LYS A 110 2.09 -1.09 8.35
C LYS A 110 2.56 0.14 7.58
N LEU A 111 2.28 0.13 6.27
CA LEU A 111 2.54 1.25 5.38
C LEU A 111 1.50 2.35 5.64
N ASN A 112 1.93 3.46 6.22
CA ASN A 112 1.09 4.57 6.70
C ASN A 112 1.40 5.92 6.03
N GLY A 113 2.21 5.92 4.97
CA GLY A 113 2.60 7.16 4.27
C GLY A 113 1.49 7.81 3.43
N GLY A 114 0.36 7.11 3.22
CA GLY A 114 -0.73 7.55 2.35
C GLY A 114 -1.72 8.49 3.04
N LEU A 115 -2.12 9.53 2.31
CA LEU A 115 -3.18 10.45 2.74
C LEU A 115 -4.57 9.95 2.33
N GLY A 116 -5.59 10.34 3.08
CA GLY A 116 -6.99 10.08 2.76
C GLY A 116 -7.61 11.01 1.69
N THR A 117 -6.81 11.68 0.87
CA THR A 117 -7.25 12.75 -0.04
C THR A 117 -8.24 12.28 -1.10
N SER A 118 -8.07 11.03 -1.60
CA SER A 118 -9.04 10.42 -2.52
C SER A 118 -10.45 10.38 -1.93
N MET A 119 -10.53 10.17 -0.61
CA MET A 119 -11.78 10.14 0.15
C MET A 119 -12.10 11.49 0.82
N GLY A 120 -11.36 12.56 0.51
CA GLY A 120 -11.62 13.91 1.03
C GLY A 120 -11.06 14.21 2.42
N CYS A 121 -10.27 13.31 3.01
CA CYS A 121 -9.66 13.53 4.31
C CYS A 121 -8.27 14.18 4.15
N LYS A 122 -7.96 15.18 4.99
CA LYS A 122 -6.67 15.90 4.94
C LYS A 122 -5.53 15.17 5.67
N GLY A 123 -5.85 14.26 6.59
CA GLY A 123 -4.86 13.54 7.40
C GLY A 123 -4.46 12.17 6.86
N PRO A 124 -3.69 11.40 7.65
CA PRO A 124 -3.31 10.03 7.34
C PRO A 124 -4.54 9.16 7.06
N LYS A 125 -4.45 8.27 6.08
CA LYS A 125 -5.58 7.39 5.76
C LYS A 125 -5.95 6.45 6.92
N SER A 126 -4.99 6.14 7.78
CA SER A 126 -5.15 5.30 8.96
C SER A 126 -6.15 5.83 9.99
N VAL A 127 -6.45 7.14 9.98
CA VAL A 127 -7.38 7.77 10.92
C VAL A 127 -8.83 7.82 10.43
N ILE A 128 -9.10 7.31 9.22
CA ILE A 128 -10.46 7.21 8.72
C ILE A 128 -11.21 6.17 9.55
N SER A 129 -12.38 6.56 10.09
CA SER A 129 -13.28 5.67 10.81
C SER A 129 -13.85 4.61 9.86
N VAL A 130 -13.72 3.35 10.27
CA VAL A 130 -14.19 2.18 9.52
C VAL A 130 -15.52 1.70 10.07
N ARG A 131 -15.67 1.53 11.39
CA ARG A 131 -16.93 1.10 12.01
C ARG A 131 -16.95 1.42 13.50
N ASN A 132 -18.09 1.85 14.04
CA ASN A 132 -18.26 2.20 15.45
C ASN A 132 -17.18 3.17 15.96
N ASP A 133 -16.85 4.17 15.15
CA ASP A 133 -15.77 5.16 15.42
C ASP A 133 -14.35 4.58 15.54
N LEU A 134 -14.16 3.28 15.28
CA LEU A 134 -12.85 2.65 15.20
C LEU A 134 -12.20 2.95 13.85
N THR A 135 -11.00 3.50 13.89
CA THR A 135 -10.16 3.76 12.72
C THR A 135 -9.39 2.51 12.28
N PHE A 136 -8.76 2.55 11.10
CA PHE A 136 -7.86 1.47 10.65
C PHE A 136 -6.73 1.18 11.65
N LEU A 137 -6.19 2.24 12.27
CA LEU A 137 -5.16 2.10 13.29
C LEU A 137 -5.71 1.44 14.57
N ASP A 138 -6.91 1.83 15.01
CA ASP A 138 -7.56 1.21 16.18
C ASP A 138 -7.76 -0.29 15.97
N LEU A 139 -8.27 -0.69 14.81
CA LEU A 139 -8.49 -2.10 14.49
C LEU A 139 -7.17 -2.87 14.45
N THR A 140 -6.11 -2.29 13.87
CA THR A 140 -4.78 -2.92 13.85
C THR A 140 -4.21 -3.08 15.26
N LEU A 141 -4.33 -2.07 16.12
CA LEU A 141 -3.89 -2.13 17.52
C LEU A 141 -4.65 -3.20 18.29
N GLN A 142 -5.98 -3.30 18.11
CA GLN A 142 -6.80 -4.35 18.73
C GLN A 142 -6.37 -5.75 18.29
N GLN A 143 -6.06 -5.95 17.00
CA GLN A 143 -5.57 -7.23 16.48
C GLN A 143 -4.28 -7.67 17.18
N ILE A 144 -3.30 -6.77 17.25
CA ILE A 144 -1.99 -7.08 17.85
C ILE A 144 -2.09 -7.20 19.37
N GLN A 145 -2.88 -6.35 20.03
CA GLN A 145 -3.13 -6.44 21.46
C GLN A 145 -3.76 -7.78 21.82
N ASN A 146 -4.77 -8.21 21.07
CA ASN A 146 -5.42 -9.50 21.32
C ASN A 146 -4.45 -10.66 21.10
N LEU A 147 -3.61 -10.59 20.07
CA LEU A 147 -2.58 -11.58 19.78
C LEU A 147 -1.56 -11.67 20.93
N ASN A 148 -1.01 -10.53 21.37
CA ASN A 148 -0.08 -10.45 22.50
C ASN A 148 -0.67 -11.02 23.79
N ARG A 149 -1.92 -10.65 24.11
CA ARG A 149 -2.62 -11.16 25.30
C ARG A 149 -2.93 -12.65 25.22
N THR A 150 -3.29 -13.17 24.06
CA THR A 150 -3.73 -14.57 23.89
C THR A 150 -2.58 -15.56 24.01
N TYR A 151 -1.41 -15.18 23.49
CA TYR A 151 -0.22 -16.03 23.42
C TYR A 151 0.89 -15.62 24.39
N ASP A 152 0.66 -14.59 25.23
CA ASP A 152 1.63 -14.04 26.18
C ASP A 152 2.96 -13.67 25.52
N VAL A 153 2.87 -12.89 24.44
CA VAL A 153 4.02 -12.43 23.64
C VAL A 153 4.02 -10.91 23.48
N ASN A 154 5.15 -10.37 23.01
CA ASN A 154 5.27 -8.97 22.64
C ASN A 154 5.65 -8.83 21.15
N VAL A 155 4.63 -8.81 20.29
CA VAL A 155 4.78 -8.49 18.87
C VAL A 155 4.70 -6.97 18.69
N PRO A 156 5.77 -6.32 18.20
CA PRO A 156 5.78 -4.88 17.97
C PRO A 156 5.04 -4.51 16.68
N LEU A 157 4.39 -3.35 16.70
CA LEU A 157 3.82 -2.68 15.53
C LEU A 157 4.73 -1.55 15.08
N VAL A 158 5.07 -1.50 13.80
CA VAL A 158 5.88 -0.43 13.21
C VAL A 158 5.06 0.29 12.13
N LEU A 159 4.97 1.61 12.23
CA LEU A 159 4.30 2.45 11.24
C LEU A 159 5.34 3.15 10.36
N MET A 160 5.33 2.83 9.06
CA MET A 160 6.13 3.57 8.07
C MET A 160 5.34 4.79 7.60
N ASN A 161 5.67 5.95 8.16
CA ASN A 161 5.02 7.23 7.86
C ASN A 161 5.65 7.89 6.62
N SER A 162 5.09 9.01 6.22
CA SER A 162 5.69 9.99 5.31
C SER A 162 5.74 11.35 5.99
N PHE A 163 6.49 12.31 5.46
CA PHE A 163 6.50 13.69 5.97
C PHE A 163 5.09 14.32 6.01
N ASN A 164 4.14 13.83 5.19
CA ASN A 164 2.74 14.28 5.21
C ASN A 164 1.90 13.69 6.35
N THR A 165 2.37 12.63 7.01
CA THR A 165 1.59 11.83 7.96
C THR A 165 2.27 11.64 9.31
N ASP A 166 3.58 11.86 9.39
CA ASP A 166 4.40 11.52 10.55
C ASP A 166 4.03 12.31 11.81
N GLU A 167 3.92 13.64 11.71
CA GLU A 167 3.53 14.46 12.86
C GLU A 167 2.15 14.12 13.40
N ASP A 168 1.16 13.99 12.50
CA ASP A 168 -0.22 13.68 12.86
C ASP A 168 -0.31 12.29 13.49
N THR A 169 0.42 11.32 12.95
CA THR A 169 0.50 9.96 13.50
C THR A 169 1.16 9.99 14.89
N LYS A 170 2.29 10.70 15.07
CA LYS A 170 2.95 10.83 16.38
C LYS A 170 2.05 11.51 17.42
N LYS A 171 1.29 12.53 17.05
CA LYS A 171 0.29 13.18 17.93
C LYS A 171 -0.80 12.19 18.33
N LEU A 172 -1.28 11.39 17.36
CA LEU A 172 -2.30 10.38 17.58
C LEU A 172 -1.83 9.24 18.50
N LEU A 173 -0.60 8.75 18.34
CA LEU A 173 -0.02 7.68 19.15
C LEU A 173 0.00 7.99 20.64
N ARG A 174 0.03 9.27 21.03
CA ARG A 174 -0.08 9.69 22.45
C ARG A 174 -1.39 9.25 23.11
N LYS A 175 -2.46 9.04 22.33
CA LYS A 175 -3.76 8.54 22.83
C LYS A 175 -3.70 7.06 23.20
N TYR A 176 -2.79 6.29 22.60
CA TYR A 176 -2.69 4.84 22.77
C TYR A 176 -1.62 4.41 23.79
N LYS A 177 -1.09 5.33 24.60
CA LYS A 177 -0.07 5.00 25.62
C LYS A 177 -0.51 3.91 26.62
N ASN A 178 -1.81 3.76 26.83
CA ASN A 178 -2.37 2.75 27.73
C ASN A 178 -2.66 1.41 27.03
N VAL A 179 -2.50 1.33 25.71
CA VAL A 179 -2.68 0.09 24.94
C VAL A 179 -1.39 -0.73 25.09
N GLN A 180 -1.54 -1.99 25.48
CA GLN A 180 -0.41 -2.93 25.68
C GLN A 180 0.12 -3.46 24.33
N VAL A 181 0.60 -2.55 23.49
CA VAL A 181 1.27 -2.86 22.23
C VAL A 181 2.49 -1.95 22.12
N ASP A 182 3.65 -2.53 21.86
CA ASP A 182 4.85 -1.75 21.58
C ASP A 182 4.78 -1.17 20.16
N VAL A 183 4.57 0.14 20.05
CA VAL A 183 4.37 0.83 18.78
C VAL A 183 5.57 1.71 18.46
N HIS A 184 6.21 1.43 17.33
CA HIS A 184 7.29 2.22 16.74
C HIS A 184 6.79 2.93 15.49
N SER A 185 7.44 4.02 15.14
CA SER A 185 7.19 4.71 13.87
C SER A 185 8.47 5.31 13.33
N PHE A 186 8.64 5.27 12.02
CA PHE A 186 9.72 5.95 11.32
C PHE A 186 9.17 6.65 10.07
N CYS A 187 9.84 7.71 9.64
CA CYS A 187 9.48 8.42 8.42
C CYS A 187 10.29 7.86 7.25
N GLN A 188 9.62 7.61 6.13
CA GLN A 188 10.31 7.34 4.86
C GLN A 188 10.96 8.61 4.29
N SER A 189 11.88 8.42 3.34
CA SER A 189 12.61 9.51 2.71
C SER A 189 11.69 10.51 2.00
N ARG A 190 12.18 11.73 1.79
CA ARG A 190 11.50 12.78 1.05
C ARG A 190 12.34 13.24 -0.15
N TYR A 191 11.84 13.05 -1.36
CA TYR A 191 12.55 13.39 -2.60
C TYR A 191 11.96 14.62 -3.31
N PRO A 192 12.78 15.41 -4.02
CA PRO A 192 12.31 16.59 -4.73
C PRO A 192 11.61 16.19 -6.04
N ARG A 193 10.45 16.79 -6.32
CA ARG A 193 9.77 16.64 -7.61
C ARG A 193 10.62 17.25 -8.71
N ILE A 194 10.48 16.71 -9.90
CA ILE A 194 11.28 17.10 -11.07
C ILE A 194 10.37 17.78 -12.08
N TYR A 195 10.77 18.91 -12.64
CA TYR A 195 10.07 19.50 -13.78
C TYR A 195 10.17 18.57 -14.99
N LYS A 196 9.04 18.29 -15.65
CA LYS A 196 9.02 17.35 -16.79
C LYS A 196 9.87 17.84 -17.97
N GLU A 197 9.89 19.14 -18.22
CA GLU A 197 10.60 19.73 -19.37
C GLU A 197 12.11 19.82 -19.15
N SER A 198 12.55 20.35 -18.00
CA SER A 198 13.97 20.56 -17.72
C SER A 198 14.66 19.34 -17.09
N LEU A 199 13.88 18.40 -16.55
CA LEU A 199 14.36 17.29 -15.73
C LEU A 199 15.19 17.76 -14.51
N MET A 200 14.95 18.96 -14.00
CA MET A 200 15.62 19.52 -12.82
C MET A 200 14.69 19.55 -11.59
N PRO A 201 15.24 19.53 -10.36
CA PRO A 201 14.47 19.63 -9.14
C PRO A 201 13.62 20.92 -9.11
N MET A 202 12.41 20.80 -8.57
CA MET A 202 11.52 21.94 -8.38
C MET A 202 11.97 22.83 -7.22
N VAL A 203 12.53 22.20 -6.19
CA VAL A 203 12.95 22.84 -4.95
C VAL A 203 14.35 23.41 -5.13
N LYS A 204 14.55 24.64 -4.63
CA LYS A 204 15.86 25.32 -4.65
C LYS A 204 16.49 25.51 -3.28
N ASN A 205 15.70 25.37 -2.21
CA ASN A 205 16.17 25.43 -0.83
C ASN A 205 15.59 24.23 -0.05
N ALA A 206 16.44 23.48 0.66
CA ALA A 206 16.03 22.33 1.46
C ALA A 206 15.13 22.68 2.66
N ALA A 207 15.21 23.91 3.16
CA ALA A 207 14.38 24.45 4.23
C ALA A 207 13.06 25.06 3.72
N ASP A 208 12.81 25.04 2.40
CA ASP A 208 11.59 25.61 1.83
C ASP A 208 10.34 24.91 2.41
N SER A 209 9.41 25.73 2.89
CA SER A 209 8.12 25.29 3.43
C SER A 209 7.17 24.73 2.38
N ASP A 210 7.49 24.89 1.09
CA ASP A 210 6.67 24.36 -0.01
C ASP A 210 6.74 22.83 -0.10
N LEU A 211 5.91 22.16 0.71
CA LEU A 211 5.73 20.70 0.67
C LEU A 211 5.26 20.18 -0.70
N GLU A 212 4.70 21.04 -1.55
CA GLU A 212 4.30 20.68 -2.92
C GLU A 212 5.52 20.40 -3.80
N GLY A 213 6.70 20.94 -3.48
CA GLY A 213 7.95 20.62 -4.16
C GLY A 213 8.49 19.21 -3.87
N TRP A 214 7.95 18.52 -2.87
CA TRP A 214 8.45 17.23 -2.39
C TRP A 214 7.44 16.09 -2.58
N TYR A 215 7.93 14.85 -2.52
CA TYR A 215 7.09 13.64 -2.52
C TYR A 215 7.78 12.46 -1.82
N PRO A 216 7.01 11.53 -1.23
CA PRO A 216 7.56 10.27 -0.75
C PRO A 216 7.84 9.33 -1.94
N PRO A 217 9.00 8.65 -2.00
CA PRO A 217 9.45 7.85 -3.16
C PRO A 217 8.78 6.47 -3.29
N GLY A 218 7.52 6.38 -2.90
CA GLY A 218 6.75 5.15 -2.88
C GLY A 218 7.18 4.17 -1.78
N HIS A 219 6.46 3.06 -1.68
CA HIS A 219 6.65 2.09 -0.60
C HIS A 219 7.93 1.26 -0.74
N GLY A 220 8.63 1.29 -1.88
CA GLY A 220 9.91 0.60 -2.05
C GLY A 220 11.05 1.17 -1.20
N ASN A 221 10.97 2.44 -0.79
CA ASN A 221 11.93 3.06 0.14
C ASN A 221 11.85 2.49 1.57
N PHE A 222 10.88 1.60 1.85
CA PHE A 222 10.78 0.86 3.11
C PHE A 222 12.13 0.29 3.58
N TYR A 223 12.87 -0.40 2.70
CA TYR A 223 14.08 -1.12 3.09
C TYR A 223 15.19 -0.18 3.60
N GLU A 224 15.45 0.90 2.86
CA GLU A 224 16.46 1.91 3.22
C GLU A 224 16.02 2.71 4.45
N ALA A 225 14.78 3.21 4.46
CA ALA A 225 14.28 4.00 5.60
C ALA A 225 14.19 3.17 6.88
N PHE A 226 13.86 1.89 6.80
CA PHE A 226 13.83 1.01 7.97
C PHE A 226 15.23 0.71 8.51
N TYR A 227 16.22 0.51 7.62
CA TYR A 227 17.63 0.40 8.01
C TYR A 227 18.14 1.70 8.65
N ASN A 228 17.97 2.85 7.99
CA ASN A 228 18.44 4.16 8.47
C ASN A 228 17.77 4.58 9.78
N SER A 229 16.55 4.11 10.07
CA SER A 229 15.87 4.39 11.33
C SER A 229 16.52 3.74 12.56
N GLY A 230 17.44 2.79 12.36
CA GLY A 230 18.02 1.97 13.43
C GLY A 230 17.07 0.92 14.02
N LEU A 231 15.79 0.91 13.63
CA LEU A 231 14.82 -0.06 14.10
C LEU A 231 15.14 -1.48 13.62
N LEU A 232 15.68 -1.63 12.41
CA LEU A 232 16.10 -2.93 11.90
C LEU A 232 17.13 -3.60 12.81
N ASP A 233 18.17 -2.86 13.19
CA ASP A 233 19.20 -3.36 14.11
C ASP A 233 18.63 -3.60 15.50
N LYS A 234 17.79 -2.71 16.02
CA LYS A 234 17.10 -2.91 17.30
C LYS A 234 16.35 -4.26 17.32
N PHE A 235 15.52 -4.53 16.32
CA PHE A 235 14.72 -5.75 16.28
C PHE A 235 15.56 -7.01 16.08
N LEU A 236 16.66 -6.92 15.32
CA LEU A 236 17.63 -8.03 15.23
C LEU A 236 18.26 -8.34 16.59
N HIS A 237 18.65 -7.34 17.37
CA HIS A 237 19.17 -7.52 18.73
C HIS A 237 18.12 -8.09 19.70
N GLU A 238 16.85 -7.77 19.50
CA GLU A 238 15.71 -8.35 20.25
C GLU A 238 15.35 -9.78 19.81
N GLY A 239 16.10 -10.38 18.86
CA GLY A 239 15.89 -11.74 18.39
C GLY A 239 14.75 -11.90 17.37
N LYS A 240 14.25 -10.78 16.81
CA LYS A 240 13.28 -10.83 15.70
C LYS A 240 13.97 -11.29 14.42
N GLN A 241 13.28 -12.06 13.60
CA GLN A 241 13.83 -12.66 12.37
C GLN A 241 13.11 -12.20 11.10
N PHE A 242 11.80 -11.94 11.18
CA PHE A 242 10.98 -11.59 10.02
C PHE A 242 10.14 -10.33 10.27
N SER A 243 9.91 -9.56 9.21
CA SER A 243 8.91 -8.50 9.17
C SER A 243 7.72 -8.91 8.30
N PHE A 244 6.51 -8.62 8.76
CA PHE A 244 5.28 -8.69 7.98
C PHE A 244 4.81 -7.30 7.60
N MET A 245 5.00 -6.91 6.34
CA MET A 245 4.63 -5.62 5.79
C MET A 245 3.30 -5.69 5.04
N SER A 246 2.39 -4.77 5.34
CA SER A 246 1.12 -4.62 4.61
C SER A 246 0.60 -3.18 4.65
N ASN A 247 -0.36 -2.86 3.78
CA ASN A 247 -1.01 -1.55 3.82
C ASN A 247 -1.90 -1.42 5.05
N ILE A 248 -1.92 -0.25 5.70
CA ILE A 248 -2.83 0.01 6.83
C ILE A 248 -4.31 -0.01 6.42
N ASP A 249 -4.60 0.25 5.14
CA ASP A 249 -5.95 0.22 4.58
C ASP A 249 -6.38 -1.16 4.06
N ASN A 250 -5.54 -2.20 4.19
CA ASN A 250 -5.92 -3.59 3.93
C ASN A 250 -6.33 -4.27 5.25
N MET A 251 -7.63 -4.36 5.49
CA MET A 251 -8.17 -4.97 6.71
C MET A 251 -8.06 -6.50 6.75
N GLY A 252 -7.82 -7.14 5.61
CA GLY A 252 -7.59 -8.58 5.53
C GLY A 252 -6.16 -8.98 5.91
N ALA A 253 -5.22 -8.03 5.97
CA ALA A 253 -3.82 -8.29 6.23
C ALA A 253 -3.52 -8.48 7.73
N THR A 254 -4.07 -9.56 8.29
CA THR A 254 -3.83 -10.00 9.68
C THR A 254 -2.59 -10.90 9.76
N VAL A 255 -2.00 -11.07 10.95
CA VAL A 255 -0.90 -12.03 11.15
C VAL A 255 -1.44 -13.45 10.98
N ASP A 256 -0.90 -14.18 10.01
CA ASP A 256 -1.31 -15.55 9.70
C ASP A 256 -0.29 -16.57 10.22
N MET A 257 -0.74 -17.45 11.12
CA MET A 257 0.15 -18.43 11.75
C MET A 257 0.61 -19.52 10.79
N ASN A 258 -0.19 -19.87 9.78
CA ASN A 258 0.17 -20.87 8.78
C ASN A 258 1.32 -20.35 7.91
N VAL A 259 1.20 -19.10 7.47
CA VAL A 259 2.26 -18.43 6.70
C VAL A 259 3.51 -18.23 7.55
N LEU A 260 3.36 -17.74 8.78
CA LEU A 260 4.48 -17.50 9.69
C LEU A 260 5.27 -18.77 10.01
N ASN A 261 4.57 -19.89 10.24
CA ASN A 261 5.24 -21.17 10.44
C ASN A 261 5.96 -21.64 9.17
N PHE A 262 5.31 -21.53 8.01
CA PHE A 262 5.92 -21.90 6.74
C PHE A 262 7.24 -21.14 6.49
N ILE A 263 7.27 -19.83 6.71
CA ILE A 263 8.50 -19.04 6.48
C ILE A 263 9.61 -19.37 7.50
N ILE A 264 9.25 -19.74 8.73
CA ILE A 264 10.22 -20.09 9.77
C ILE A 264 10.76 -21.51 9.58
N GLN A 265 9.92 -22.48 9.23
CA GLN A 265 10.34 -23.86 8.95
C GLN A 265 11.11 -23.95 7.62
N GLY A 266 10.73 -23.13 6.64
CA GLY A 266 11.33 -23.12 5.32
C GLY A 266 10.84 -24.26 4.42
N ILE A 267 11.34 -24.26 3.18
CA ILE A 267 11.14 -25.32 2.20
C ILE A 267 12.41 -26.17 2.18
N ASP A 268 12.29 -27.48 2.40
CA ASP A 268 13.44 -28.41 2.42
C ASP A 268 14.57 -27.96 3.38
N GLY A 269 14.19 -27.32 4.49
CA GLY A 269 15.13 -26.80 5.51
C GLY A 269 15.74 -25.43 5.20
N GLN A 270 15.35 -24.78 4.10
CA GLN A 270 15.80 -23.44 3.74
C GLN A 270 14.68 -22.41 3.91
N GLN A 271 14.92 -21.42 4.76
CA GLN A 271 13.99 -20.30 4.97
C GLN A 271 13.99 -19.37 3.76
N PRO A 272 12.82 -19.03 3.19
CA PRO A 272 12.73 -18.00 2.16
C PRO A 272 13.11 -16.64 2.75
N GLU A 273 13.99 -15.88 2.09
CA GLU A 273 14.31 -14.53 2.56
C GLU A 273 13.17 -13.53 2.28
N PHE A 274 12.30 -13.82 1.32
CA PHE A 274 11.18 -12.97 0.92
C PHE A 274 9.98 -13.76 0.43
N VAL A 275 8.79 -13.47 0.96
CA VAL A 275 7.54 -14.11 0.55
C VAL A 275 6.50 -13.06 0.22
N MET A 276 5.87 -13.20 -0.94
CA MET A 276 4.79 -12.33 -1.39
C MET A 276 3.47 -13.09 -1.37
N GLU A 277 2.48 -12.63 -0.61
CA GLU A 277 1.14 -13.18 -0.74
C GLU A 277 0.52 -12.68 -2.06
N VAL A 278 0.05 -13.63 -2.85
CA VAL A 278 -0.69 -13.38 -4.10
C VAL A 278 -2.09 -13.95 -3.94
N THR A 279 -3.06 -13.43 -4.67
CA THR A 279 -4.42 -13.98 -4.70
C THR A 279 -4.92 -14.05 -6.13
N ASP A 280 -5.92 -14.90 -6.38
CA ASP A 280 -6.52 -15.03 -7.71
C ASP A 280 -7.14 -13.69 -8.20
N LYS A 281 -6.86 -13.35 -9.46
CA LYS A 281 -7.37 -12.15 -10.14
C LYS A 281 -8.86 -12.26 -10.40
N THR A 282 -9.60 -11.21 -10.06
CA THR A 282 -10.96 -10.99 -10.58
C THR A 282 -10.94 -9.98 -11.72
N LYS A 283 -12.10 -9.75 -12.35
CA LYS A 283 -12.27 -8.71 -13.38
C LYS A 283 -11.90 -7.31 -12.89
N ALA A 284 -11.96 -7.04 -11.58
CA ALA A 284 -11.57 -5.76 -10.99
C ALA A 284 -10.05 -5.61 -10.85
N ASP A 285 -9.30 -6.72 -10.85
CA ASP A 285 -7.87 -6.76 -10.49
C ASP A 285 -6.95 -6.89 -11.73
N VAL A 286 -7.49 -6.81 -12.95
CA VAL A 286 -6.76 -7.04 -14.21
C VAL A 286 -5.57 -6.10 -14.44
N LYS A 287 -5.51 -4.97 -13.72
CA LYS A 287 -4.42 -4.00 -13.76
C LYS A 287 -3.32 -4.28 -12.73
N GLY A 288 -3.55 -5.16 -11.76
CA GLY A 288 -2.61 -5.45 -10.69
C GLY A 288 -1.39 -6.23 -11.19
N GLY A 289 -0.22 -5.90 -10.62
CA GLY A 289 1.03 -6.59 -10.88
C GLY A 289 0.97 -8.08 -10.55
N THR A 290 1.71 -8.89 -11.30
CA THR A 290 1.77 -10.36 -11.15
C THR A 290 3.20 -10.82 -10.97
N LEU A 291 3.38 -11.96 -10.31
CA LEU A 291 4.68 -12.63 -10.29
C LEU A 291 4.94 -13.35 -11.62
N ILE A 292 6.15 -13.21 -12.11
CA ILE A 292 6.68 -13.91 -13.28
C ILE A 292 8.09 -14.45 -12.99
N GLN A 293 8.56 -15.37 -13.82
CA GLN A 293 9.99 -15.67 -13.90
C GLN A 293 10.62 -14.88 -15.05
N TYR A 294 11.70 -14.17 -14.74
CA TYR A 294 12.47 -13.38 -15.70
C TYR A 294 13.96 -13.54 -15.39
N GLU A 295 14.76 -13.91 -16.39
CA GLU A 295 16.21 -14.13 -16.23
C GLU A 295 16.55 -15.06 -15.03
N ASN A 296 15.80 -16.16 -14.91
CA ASN A 296 15.92 -17.17 -13.84
C ASN A 296 15.64 -16.66 -12.41
N ARG A 297 15.02 -15.48 -12.25
CA ARG A 297 14.60 -14.94 -10.94
C ARG A 297 13.10 -14.66 -10.94
N LEU A 298 12.48 -14.73 -9.76
CA LEU A 298 11.12 -14.24 -9.58
C LEU A 298 11.13 -12.71 -9.60
N MET A 299 10.21 -12.13 -10.36
CA MET A 299 10.06 -10.69 -10.52
C MET A 299 8.59 -10.30 -10.45
N LEU A 300 8.30 -9.15 -9.83
CA LEU A 300 6.99 -8.52 -9.90
C LEU A 300 6.89 -7.73 -11.22
N LEU A 301 6.02 -8.19 -12.12
CA LEU A 301 5.71 -7.49 -13.36
C LEU A 301 4.51 -6.56 -13.16
N GLU A 302 4.74 -5.27 -13.33
CA GLU A 302 3.70 -4.24 -13.33
C GLU A 302 3.27 -3.86 -14.75
N ILE A 303 2.03 -3.39 -14.90
CA ILE A 303 1.47 -3.02 -16.22
C ILE A 303 2.31 -1.95 -16.94
N ALA A 304 2.97 -1.04 -16.19
CA ALA A 304 3.81 0.01 -16.75
C ALA A 304 5.06 -0.53 -17.46
N GLN A 305 5.50 -1.74 -17.13
CA GLN A 305 6.67 -2.40 -17.69
C GLN A 305 6.32 -3.27 -18.91
N VAL A 306 5.03 -3.41 -19.22
CA VAL A 306 4.54 -4.25 -20.32
C VAL A 306 4.58 -3.45 -21.62
N PRO A 307 5.20 -3.97 -22.70
CA PRO A 307 5.11 -3.33 -24.01
C PRO A 307 3.66 -3.20 -24.48
N LYS A 308 3.34 -2.09 -25.15
CA LYS A 308 1.95 -1.75 -25.54
C LYS A 308 1.22 -2.87 -26.27
N ASP A 309 1.94 -3.60 -27.13
CA ASP A 309 1.39 -4.69 -27.95
C ASP A 309 0.95 -5.92 -27.12
N TYR A 310 1.42 -6.05 -25.88
CA TYR A 310 1.15 -7.20 -24.99
C TYR A 310 0.29 -6.82 -23.77
N VAL A 311 -0.25 -5.60 -23.71
CA VAL A 311 -1.05 -5.14 -22.56
C VAL A 311 -2.32 -5.96 -22.39
N ASP A 312 -2.99 -6.34 -23.48
CA ASP A 312 -4.20 -7.17 -23.41
C ASP A 312 -3.88 -8.60 -23.00
N GLU A 313 -2.70 -9.11 -23.37
CA GLU A 313 -2.19 -10.39 -22.92
C GLU A 313 -1.94 -10.39 -21.40
N PHE A 314 -1.32 -9.33 -20.88
CA PHE A 314 -1.10 -9.15 -19.45
C PHE A 314 -2.41 -9.08 -18.64
N ARG A 315 -3.42 -8.42 -19.19
CA ARG A 315 -4.77 -8.32 -18.58
C ARG A 315 -5.53 -9.64 -18.63
N SER A 316 -5.10 -10.60 -19.43
CA SER A 316 -5.77 -11.88 -19.56
C SER A 316 -5.60 -12.73 -18.30
N VAL A 317 -6.73 -12.96 -17.61
CA VAL A 317 -6.80 -13.81 -16.41
C VAL A 317 -6.47 -15.27 -16.74
N SER A 318 -6.59 -15.70 -18.00
CA SER A 318 -6.22 -17.06 -18.40
C SER A 318 -4.71 -17.31 -18.37
N LYS A 319 -3.91 -16.27 -18.66
CA LYS A 319 -2.44 -16.32 -18.66
C LYS A 319 -1.87 -15.97 -17.30
N PHE A 320 -2.28 -14.83 -16.75
CA PHE A 320 -1.86 -14.39 -15.42
C PHE A 320 -3.03 -14.51 -14.46
N ARG A 321 -3.06 -15.61 -13.70
CA ARG A 321 -4.18 -15.95 -12.81
C ARG A 321 -4.13 -15.27 -11.44
N ILE A 322 -2.94 -14.85 -11.02
CA ILE A 322 -2.67 -14.31 -9.68
C ILE A 322 -2.23 -12.84 -9.77
N PHE A 323 -2.39 -12.10 -8.67
CA PHE A 323 -1.81 -10.76 -8.53
C PHE A 323 -1.29 -10.51 -7.10
N ASN A 324 -0.38 -9.55 -6.99
CA ASN A 324 0.22 -9.14 -5.72
C ASN A 324 -0.79 -8.45 -4.79
N THR A 325 -0.89 -8.93 -3.55
CA THR A 325 -1.74 -8.32 -2.51
C THR A 325 -1.05 -7.17 -1.76
N ASN A 326 0.26 -7.03 -1.93
CA ASN A 326 1.16 -6.17 -1.16
C ASN A 326 1.23 -6.55 0.34
N ASN A 327 0.86 -7.79 0.69
CA ASN A 327 1.20 -8.42 1.97
C ASN A 327 2.52 -9.17 1.77
N LEU A 328 3.58 -8.69 2.41
CA LEU A 328 4.96 -9.09 2.15
C LEU A 328 5.63 -9.53 3.45
N TRP A 329 6.36 -10.64 3.39
CA TRP A 329 7.13 -11.16 4.51
C TRP A 329 8.60 -11.13 4.12
N ALA A 330 9.45 -10.53 4.93
CA ALA A 330 10.87 -10.38 4.60
C ALA A 330 11.75 -10.69 5.82
N LYS A 331 12.84 -11.42 5.57
CA LYS A 331 13.82 -11.75 6.60
C LYS A 331 14.66 -10.52 6.93
N LEU A 332 14.75 -10.16 8.21
CA LEU A 332 15.42 -8.93 8.67
C LEU A 332 16.92 -8.92 8.32
N GLU A 333 17.61 -10.04 8.54
CA GLU A 333 19.02 -10.18 8.16
C GLU A 333 19.25 -10.01 6.65
N ALA A 334 18.30 -10.49 5.84
CA ALA A 334 18.38 -10.34 4.40
C ALA A 334 18.14 -8.90 3.97
N ILE A 335 17.22 -8.17 4.62
CA ILE A 335 17.04 -6.71 4.40
C ILE A 335 18.35 -5.99 4.69
N LYS A 336 18.98 -6.25 5.83
CA LYS A 336 20.27 -5.64 6.20
C LYS A 336 21.33 -5.91 5.13
N ARG A 337 21.49 -7.18 4.73
CA ARG A 337 22.42 -7.61 3.68
C ARG A 337 22.23 -6.88 2.36
N VAL A 338 20.99 -6.79 1.86
CA VAL A 338 20.72 -6.19 0.53
C VAL A 338 20.88 -4.67 0.53
N VAL A 339 20.59 -4.01 1.67
CA VAL A 339 20.79 -2.55 1.82
C VAL A 339 22.28 -2.22 1.93
N GLU A 340 23.02 -2.88 2.84
CA GLU A 340 24.46 -2.61 3.04
C GLU A 340 25.30 -2.88 1.79
N LYS A 341 24.97 -3.94 1.05
CA LYS A 341 25.65 -4.30 -0.20
C LYS A 341 25.16 -3.53 -1.42
N LYS A 342 24.15 -2.66 -1.26
CA LYS A 342 23.49 -1.92 -2.36
C LYS A 342 23.01 -2.85 -3.48
N GLU A 343 22.47 -4.02 -3.11
CA GLU A 343 21.95 -5.04 -4.04
C GLU A 343 20.51 -4.76 -4.49
N LEU A 344 19.81 -3.78 -3.90
CA LEU A 344 18.41 -3.46 -4.20
C LEU A 344 18.27 -2.78 -5.57
N GLU A 345 17.71 -3.50 -6.54
CA GLU A 345 17.52 -3.01 -7.91
C GLU A 345 16.06 -2.99 -8.35
N MET A 346 15.17 -2.34 -7.58
CA MET A 346 13.73 -2.27 -7.88
C MET A 346 13.40 -1.41 -9.10
N GLU A 347 12.48 -1.81 -9.95
CA GLU A 347 12.07 -1.05 -11.13
C GLU A 347 11.57 0.36 -10.77
N VAL A 348 11.97 1.35 -11.57
CA VAL A 348 11.57 2.75 -11.38
C VAL A 348 10.17 2.96 -11.94
N ILE A 349 9.29 3.48 -11.10
CA ILE A 349 7.93 3.89 -11.46
C ILE A 349 7.96 5.40 -11.70
N VAL A 350 7.54 5.82 -12.90
CA VAL A 350 7.54 7.23 -13.30
C VAL A 350 6.11 7.74 -13.26
N ASN A 351 5.78 8.51 -12.23
CA ASN A 351 4.47 9.14 -12.06
C ASN A 351 4.52 10.58 -12.57
N THR A 352 3.71 10.90 -13.58
CA THR A 352 3.53 12.30 -14.03
C THR A 352 2.32 12.90 -13.34
N LYS A 353 2.47 14.11 -12.79
CA LYS A 353 1.39 14.87 -12.15
C LYS A 353 1.32 16.28 -12.70
N HIS A 354 0.10 16.81 -12.75
CA HIS A 354 -0.18 18.21 -13.01
C HIS A 354 -0.42 18.89 -11.67
N LEU A 355 0.42 19.87 -11.34
CA LEU A 355 0.24 20.69 -10.14
C LEU A 355 -0.77 21.80 -10.41
N ASP A 356 -1.41 22.30 -9.35
CA ASP A 356 -2.46 23.32 -9.44
C ASP A 356 -1.94 24.63 -10.09
N ARG A 357 -0.62 24.86 -10.02
CA ARG A 357 0.07 25.99 -10.66
C ARG A 357 0.26 25.84 -12.18
N GLY A 358 -0.33 24.82 -12.80
CA GLY A 358 -0.23 24.56 -14.24
C GLY A 358 1.10 23.94 -14.67
N VAL A 359 1.87 23.38 -13.73
CA VAL A 359 3.20 22.79 -13.98
C VAL A 359 3.08 21.27 -14.07
N GLU A 360 3.69 20.68 -15.10
CA GLU A 360 3.87 19.23 -15.20
C GLU A 360 5.16 18.79 -14.48
N VAL A 361 5.00 17.85 -13.54
CA VAL A 361 6.11 17.30 -12.76
C VAL A 361 6.18 15.78 -12.86
N ILE A 362 7.38 15.27 -12.64
CA ILE A 362 7.70 13.85 -12.56
C ILE A 362 8.05 13.49 -11.11
N GLN A 363 7.53 12.34 -10.67
CA GLN A 363 7.85 11.67 -9.42
C GLN A 363 8.42 10.29 -9.76
N LEU A 364 9.58 9.97 -9.18
CA LEU A 364 10.25 8.69 -9.35
C LEU A 364 10.07 7.87 -8.08
N GLU A 365 9.39 6.73 -8.21
CA GLU A 365 9.05 5.88 -7.08
C GLU A 365 9.54 4.45 -7.31
N THR A 366 9.53 3.66 -6.25
CA THR A 366 9.73 2.21 -6.33
C THR A 366 8.66 1.48 -5.54
N ALA A 367 8.38 0.23 -5.90
CA ALA A 367 7.43 -0.63 -5.21
C ALA A 367 8.17 -1.65 -4.34
N ALA A 368 7.76 -1.79 -3.07
CA ALA A 368 8.34 -2.75 -2.13
C ALA A 368 8.36 -4.18 -2.67
N GLY A 369 7.29 -4.62 -3.34
CA GLY A 369 7.20 -5.95 -3.93
C GLY A 369 8.20 -6.20 -5.08
N ALA A 370 8.71 -5.16 -5.74
CA ALA A 370 9.70 -5.30 -6.81
C ALA A 370 11.06 -5.79 -6.29
N ALA A 371 11.33 -5.64 -4.99
CA ALA A 371 12.56 -6.12 -4.37
C ALA A 371 12.68 -7.66 -4.32
N ILE A 372 11.59 -8.40 -4.56
CA ILE A 372 11.55 -9.88 -4.48
C ILE A 372 12.70 -10.56 -5.24
N LYS A 373 13.14 -9.99 -6.36
CA LYS A 373 14.24 -10.51 -7.20
C LYS A 373 15.64 -10.37 -6.59
N ASN A 374 15.78 -9.58 -5.53
CA ASN A 374 17.03 -9.30 -4.81
C ASN A 374 17.23 -10.21 -3.58
N PHE A 375 16.19 -10.96 -3.22
CA PHE A 375 16.20 -11.90 -2.10
C PHE A 375 16.39 -13.35 -2.57
N LYS A 376 16.99 -14.19 -1.72
CA LYS A 376 17.25 -15.61 -2.00
C LYS A 376 16.09 -16.47 -1.53
N GLY A 377 15.81 -17.53 -2.28
CA GLY A 377 14.73 -18.47 -1.95
C GLY A 377 13.35 -17.81 -1.96
N SER A 378 13.19 -16.68 -2.67
CA SER A 378 11.91 -15.97 -2.72
C SER A 378 10.81 -16.86 -3.28
N CYS A 379 9.60 -16.73 -2.74
CA CYS A 379 8.42 -17.43 -3.25
C CYS A 379 7.14 -16.61 -3.09
N GLY A 380 6.09 -17.04 -3.77
CA GLY A 380 4.73 -16.53 -3.56
C GLY A 380 3.88 -17.53 -2.78
N ILE A 381 2.88 -17.04 -2.07
CA ILE A 381 1.82 -17.89 -1.48
C ILE A 381 0.48 -17.45 -2.03
N ASN A 382 -0.26 -18.36 -2.68
CA ASN A 382 -1.62 -18.08 -3.13
C ASN A 382 -2.61 -18.15 -1.96
N VAL A 383 -2.92 -16.99 -1.38
CA VAL A 383 -3.80 -16.83 -0.23
C VAL A 383 -5.26 -16.61 -0.65
N PRO A 384 -6.24 -16.94 0.21
CA PRO A 384 -7.63 -16.58 -0.05
C PRO A 384 -7.82 -15.05 -0.05
N ARG A 385 -8.81 -14.59 -0.84
CA ARG A 385 -9.17 -13.17 -0.94
C ARG A 385 -9.57 -12.53 0.39
N SER A 386 -9.93 -13.31 1.41
CA SER A 386 -10.15 -12.81 2.78
C SER A 386 -8.95 -12.05 3.35
N ARG A 387 -7.73 -12.30 2.85
CA ARG A 387 -6.51 -11.57 3.23
C ARG A 387 -6.24 -10.30 2.41
N PHE A 388 -7.07 -10.05 1.40
CA PHE A 388 -7.00 -8.90 0.52
C PHE A 388 -8.32 -8.13 0.52
N LEU A 389 -8.47 -7.29 1.54
CA LEU A 389 -9.64 -6.44 1.77
C LEU A 389 -9.20 -4.96 1.86
N PRO A 390 -8.68 -4.38 0.75
CA PRO A 390 -8.26 -3.00 0.71
C PRO A 390 -9.46 -2.05 0.67
N VAL A 391 -9.39 -0.95 1.43
CA VAL A 391 -10.37 0.13 1.34
C VAL A 391 -9.77 1.28 0.56
N LYS A 392 -10.19 1.48 -0.69
CA LYS A 392 -9.69 2.58 -1.53
C LYS A 392 -10.74 3.68 -1.74
N LYS A 393 -12.02 3.31 -1.72
CA LYS A 393 -13.17 4.20 -1.93
C LYS A 393 -14.21 4.04 -0.84
N THR A 394 -15.16 4.96 -0.79
CA THR A 394 -16.33 4.90 0.11
C THR A 394 -17.25 3.71 -0.19
N SER A 395 -17.24 3.18 -1.42
CA SER A 395 -17.89 1.90 -1.75
C SER A 395 -17.35 0.74 -0.92
N ASP A 396 -16.03 0.72 -0.68
CA ASP A 396 -15.37 -0.32 0.10
C ASP A 396 -15.65 -0.11 1.60
N LEU A 397 -15.71 1.15 2.06
CA LEU A 397 -16.15 1.46 3.43
C LEU A 397 -17.57 0.98 3.69
N LEU A 398 -18.50 1.20 2.75
CA LEU A 398 -19.89 0.75 2.91
C LEU A 398 -19.98 -0.75 3.16
N LEU A 399 -19.17 -1.54 2.45
CA LEU A 399 -19.09 -2.98 2.66
C LEU A 399 -18.63 -3.30 4.09
N LEU A 400 -17.53 -2.70 4.57
CA LEU A 400 -16.99 -2.97 5.92
C LEU A 400 -17.86 -2.44 7.07
N MET A 401 -18.57 -1.34 6.83
CA MET A 401 -19.49 -0.73 7.78
C MET A 401 -20.76 -1.55 7.98
N SER A 402 -21.18 -2.29 6.95
CA SER A 402 -22.43 -3.04 6.96
C SER A 402 -22.37 -4.30 7.82
N ASN A 403 -23.54 -4.92 8.03
CA ASN A 403 -23.70 -6.24 8.65
C ASN A 403 -23.11 -7.40 7.82
N LEU A 404 -22.52 -7.10 6.66
CA LEU A 404 -21.83 -8.07 5.82
C LEU A 404 -20.59 -8.66 6.49
N TYR A 405 -19.92 -7.86 7.33
CA TYR A 405 -18.77 -8.28 8.11
C TYR A 405 -19.12 -8.24 9.59
N ASP A 406 -18.54 -9.15 10.35
CA ASP A 406 -18.49 -9.12 11.81
C ASP A 406 -17.11 -8.62 12.25
N ILE A 407 -17.08 -7.81 13.31
CA ILE A 407 -15.83 -7.33 13.93
C ILE A 407 -15.63 -8.03 15.26
N GLU A 408 -14.52 -8.74 15.39
CA GLU A 408 -14.11 -9.37 16.64
C GLU A 408 -12.62 -9.12 16.90
N ASN A 409 -12.29 -8.49 18.03
CA ASN A 409 -10.91 -8.16 18.42
C ASN A 409 -10.13 -7.43 17.31
N GLY A 410 -10.78 -6.50 16.62
CA GLY A 410 -10.22 -5.76 15.48
C GLY A 410 -10.16 -6.54 14.15
N ASN A 411 -10.48 -7.84 14.14
CA ASN A 411 -10.53 -8.63 12.90
C ASN A 411 -11.90 -8.50 12.24
N LEU A 412 -11.90 -8.27 10.93
CA LEU A 412 -13.09 -8.28 10.09
C LEU A 412 -13.23 -9.65 9.44
N THR A 413 -14.35 -10.32 9.70
CA THR A 413 -14.68 -11.61 9.08
C THR A 413 -16.01 -11.52 8.36
N LEU A 414 -16.16 -12.22 7.24
CA LEU A 414 -17.43 -12.25 6.53
C LEU A 414 -18.48 -12.92 7.42
N SER A 415 -19.67 -12.33 7.52
CA SER A 415 -20.69 -12.84 8.43
C SER A 415 -21.09 -14.28 8.07
N LYS A 416 -21.24 -15.12 9.10
CA LYS A 416 -21.70 -16.51 8.96
C LYS A 416 -23.13 -16.60 8.46
N LEU A 417 -23.91 -15.53 8.59
CA LEU A 417 -25.28 -15.44 8.10
C LEU A 417 -25.33 -15.25 6.57
N ARG A 418 -24.19 -14.98 5.93
CA ARG A 418 -24.15 -14.80 4.48
C ARG A 418 -24.19 -16.14 3.76
N SER A 419 -25.17 -16.31 2.88
CA SER A 419 -25.38 -17.54 2.11
C SER A 419 -24.23 -17.87 1.15
N PHE A 420 -23.59 -16.86 0.56
CA PHE A 420 -22.51 -17.03 -0.42
C PHE A 420 -21.22 -16.32 0.02
N PRO A 421 -20.05 -16.94 -0.13
CA PRO A 421 -18.78 -16.36 0.32
C PRO A 421 -18.29 -15.18 -0.55
N THR A 422 -18.95 -14.92 -1.68
CA THR A 422 -18.58 -13.86 -2.62
C THR A 422 -19.01 -12.48 -2.12
N THR A 423 -18.08 -11.54 -2.03
CA THR A 423 -18.35 -10.13 -1.69
C THR A 423 -19.22 -9.46 -2.78
N PRO A 424 -20.19 -8.59 -2.43
CA PRO A 424 -21.06 -7.94 -3.41
C PRO A 424 -20.27 -6.88 -4.18
N LEU A 425 -20.72 -6.58 -5.40
CA LEU A 425 -20.17 -5.47 -6.16
C LEU A 425 -20.90 -4.18 -5.80
N VAL A 426 -20.21 -3.25 -5.13
CA VAL A 426 -20.77 -1.94 -4.77
C VAL A 426 -20.09 -0.84 -5.59
N LYS A 427 -20.90 -0.01 -6.26
CA LYS A 427 -20.47 1.18 -6.98
C LYS A 427 -21.28 2.37 -6.52
N LEU A 428 -20.63 3.31 -5.86
CA LEU A 428 -21.22 4.60 -5.49
C LEU A 428 -20.70 5.67 -6.46
N GLY A 429 -21.59 6.56 -6.89
CA GLY A 429 -21.27 7.67 -7.78
C GLY A 429 -20.45 8.77 -7.11
N SER A 430 -20.07 9.78 -7.88
CA SER A 430 -19.18 10.86 -7.44
C SER A 430 -19.69 11.65 -6.22
N SER A 431 -21.01 11.73 -6.04
CA SER A 431 -21.64 12.35 -4.85
C SER A 431 -21.26 11.68 -3.53
N PHE A 432 -20.68 10.47 -3.57
CA PHE A 432 -20.24 9.70 -2.40
C PHE A 432 -18.71 9.62 -2.28
N ASP A 433 -17.92 10.23 -3.17
CA ASP A 433 -16.46 10.06 -3.17
C ASP A 433 -15.81 10.57 -1.87
N LYS A 434 -16.39 11.62 -1.26
CA LYS A 434 -15.88 12.23 -0.02
C LYS A 434 -16.55 11.61 1.20
N VAL A 435 -15.78 11.21 2.21
CA VAL A 435 -16.30 10.56 3.44
C VAL A 435 -17.38 11.40 4.10
N GLN A 436 -17.20 12.73 4.17
CA GLN A 436 -18.19 13.62 4.78
C GLN A 436 -19.54 13.57 4.06
N GLU A 437 -19.55 13.57 2.73
CA GLU A 437 -20.79 13.51 1.94
C GLU A 437 -21.39 12.10 1.98
N TYR A 438 -20.54 11.07 1.91
CA TYR A 438 -20.94 9.68 2.11
C TYR A 438 -21.68 9.48 3.44
N LEU A 439 -21.10 9.92 4.56
CA LEU A 439 -21.71 9.76 5.89
C LEU A 439 -23.01 10.56 6.03
N LYS A 440 -23.11 11.77 5.45
CA LYS A 440 -24.36 12.56 5.47
C LYS A 440 -25.49 11.85 4.70
N ARG A 441 -25.15 11.19 3.61
CA ARG A 441 -26.12 10.54 2.71
C ARG A 441 -26.64 9.21 3.24
N PHE A 442 -25.98 8.60 4.22
CA PHE A 442 -26.44 7.39 4.89
C PHE A 442 -26.80 7.72 6.35
N GLN A 443 -28.09 7.92 6.64
CA GLN A 443 -28.53 8.13 8.02
C GLN A 443 -28.36 6.88 8.90
N GLY A 444 -28.28 5.71 8.27
CA GLY A 444 -27.85 4.44 8.82
C GLY A 444 -27.23 3.59 7.71
N ILE A 445 -26.35 2.67 8.09
CA ILE A 445 -25.75 1.75 7.11
C ILE A 445 -26.79 0.68 6.76
N PRO A 446 -27.11 0.48 5.46
CA PRO A 446 -28.11 -0.48 5.04
C PRO A 446 -27.69 -1.93 5.35
N ASP A 447 -28.67 -2.81 5.47
CA ASP A 447 -28.47 -4.26 5.45
C ASP A 447 -28.06 -4.69 4.03
N LEU A 448 -26.88 -5.30 3.93
CA LEU A 448 -26.28 -5.77 2.68
C LEU A 448 -26.05 -7.30 2.66
N LEU A 449 -26.62 -8.04 3.61
CA LEU A 449 -26.31 -9.45 3.81
C LEU A 449 -26.66 -10.32 2.59
N GLU A 450 -27.80 -10.02 1.96
CA GLU A 450 -28.32 -10.68 0.76
C GLU A 450 -28.05 -9.86 -0.52
N LEU A 451 -27.13 -8.89 -0.48
CA LEU A 451 -26.77 -8.08 -1.65
C LEU A 451 -25.81 -8.85 -2.57
N ASP A 452 -26.06 -8.75 -3.88
CA ASP A 452 -25.14 -9.20 -4.94
C ASP A 452 -24.48 -8.00 -5.64
N HIS A 453 -25.27 -7.00 -6.02
CA HIS A 453 -24.82 -5.85 -6.80
C HIS A 453 -25.56 -4.57 -6.40
N LEU A 454 -24.82 -3.51 -6.09
CA LEU A 454 -25.35 -2.17 -5.84
C LEU A 454 -24.67 -1.16 -6.77
N THR A 455 -25.46 -0.44 -7.58
CA THR A 455 -25.02 0.78 -8.27
C THR A 455 -25.86 1.95 -7.80
N VAL A 456 -25.24 3.01 -7.30
CA VAL A 456 -25.90 4.27 -6.94
C VAL A 456 -25.25 5.40 -7.73
N SER A 457 -26.05 6.17 -8.46
CA SER A 457 -25.58 7.32 -9.25
C SER A 457 -26.47 8.55 -9.03
N GLY A 458 -25.84 9.72 -8.94
CA GLY A 458 -26.51 11.01 -8.75
C GLY A 458 -26.71 11.39 -7.28
N ASP A 459 -27.60 12.37 -7.03
CA ASP A 459 -27.91 12.89 -5.70
C ASP A 459 -28.90 11.96 -4.98
N VAL A 460 -28.36 10.92 -4.32
CA VAL A 460 -29.14 9.90 -3.60
C VAL A 460 -28.88 9.99 -2.09
N TRP A 461 -29.93 9.82 -1.30
CA TRP A 461 -29.90 9.80 0.17
C TRP A 461 -30.63 8.55 0.69
N PHE A 462 -30.13 7.98 1.77
CA PHE A 462 -30.65 6.79 2.41
C PHE A 462 -31.09 7.10 3.84
N GLY A 463 -32.35 6.80 4.14
CA GLY A 463 -32.88 6.78 5.50
C GLY A 463 -32.28 5.65 6.35
N LYS A 464 -32.73 5.55 7.60
CA LYS A 464 -32.35 4.48 8.52
C LYS A 464 -32.98 3.14 8.13
N ASP A 465 -32.36 2.04 8.56
CA ASP A 465 -32.92 0.68 8.46
C ASP A 465 -33.30 0.23 7.03
N VAL A 466 -32.59 0.74 6.01
CA VAL A 466 -32.78 0.32 4.62
C VAL A 466 -32.16 -1.07 4.40
N THR A 467 -32.84 -1.92 3.63
CA THR A 467 -32.36 -3.26 3.28
C THR A 467 -32.20 -3.40 1.77
N LEU A 468 -31.05 -3.87 1.30
CA LEU A 468 -30.73 -4.03 -0.12
C LEU A 468 -30.41 -5.50 -0.43
N LYS A 469 -31.17 -6.09 -1.37
CA LYS A 469 -31.09 -7.51 -1.71
C LYS A 469 -30.94 -7.75 -3.22
N GLY A 470 -30.16 -8.76 -3.59
CA GLY A 470 -29.89 -9.13 -4.97
C GLY A 470 -29.23 -7.98 -5.75
N THR A 471 -29.81 -7.61 -6.90
CA THR A 471 -29.30 -6.50 -7.73
C THR A 471 -30.13 -5.23 -7.54
N VAL A 472 -29.53 -4.18 -6.97
CA VAL A 472 -30.15 -2.86 -6.79
C VAL A 472 -29.39 -1.80 -7.58
N ILE A 473 -30.13 -1.03 -8.38
CA ILE A 473 -29.58 0.08 -9.16
C ILE A 473 -30.42 1.32 -8.88
N ILE A 474 -29.80 2.40 -8.39
CA ILE A 474 -30.46 3.66 -8.08
C ILE A 474 -29.82 4.77 -8.91
N ILE A 475 -30.61 5.46 -9.73
CA ILE A 475 -30.14 6.49 -10.66
C ILE A 475 -30.98 7.75 -10.49
N ALA A 476 -30.40 8.78 -9.88
CA ALA A 476 -30.87 10.15 -9.95
C ALA A 476 -30.16 10.85 -11.12
N ASN A 477 -30.93 11.38 -12.08
CA ASN A 477 -30.35 12.12 -13.20
C ASN A 477 -29.84 13.50 -12.75
N HIS A 478 -29.13 14.19 -13.64
CA HIS A 478 -28.61 15.52 -13.34
C HIS A 478 -29.75 16.50 -12.98
N GLY A 479 -29.68 17.09 -11.78
CA GLY A 479 -30.71 18.01 -11.26
C GLY A 479 -31.81 17.32 -10.44
N ASP A 480 -31.92 15.99 -10.54
CA ASP A 480 -32.84 15.20 -9.74
C ASP A 480 -32.18 14.77 -8.42
N ARG A 481 -33.03 14.51 -7.42
CA ARG A 481 -32.63 13.96 -6.13
C ARG A 481 -33.54 12.80 -5.77
N ILE A 482 -33.00 11.73 -5.18
CA ILE A 482 -33.79 10.61 -4.67
C ILE A 482 -33.49 10.41 -3.19
N ASP A 483 -34.51 10.61 -2.35
CA ASP A 483 -34.49 10.24 -0.95
C ASP A 483 -35.15 8.86 -0.77
N ILE A 484 -34.37 7.85 -0.37
CA ILE A 484 -34.87 6.52 -0.02
C ILE A 484 -35.42 6.57 1.41
N PRO A 485 -36.73 6.33 1.62
CA PRO A 485 -37.34 6.38 2.95
C PRO A 485 -36.72 5.39 3.94
N ALA A 486 -36.82 5.70 5.23
CA ALA A 486 -36.41 4.77 6.28
C ALA A 486 -37.21 3.45 6.22
N GLY A 487 -36.57 2.33 6.55
CA GLY A 487 -37.17 0.99 6.51
C GLY A 487 -37.41 0.42 5.11
N THR A 488 -36.99 1.11 4.04
CA THR A 488 -37.22 0.65 2.67
C THR A 488 -36.45 -0.63 2.38
N ILE A 489 -37.13 -1.61 1.78
CA ILE A 489 -36.52 -2.84 1.28
C ILE A 489 -36.50 -2.80 -0.25
N LEU A 490 -35.31 -2.84 -0.84
CA LEU A 490 -35.13 -2.93 -2.30
C LEU A 490 -34.52 -4.29 -2.64
N GLU A 491 -35.28 -5.09 -3.39
CA GLU A 491 -34.85 -6.41 -3.85
C GLU A 491 -35.01 -6.53 -5.36
N ASN A 492 -33.90 -6.72 -6.07
CA ASN A 492 -33.89 -6.89 -7.53
C ASN A 492 -34.63 -5.75 -8.28
N LYS A 493 -34.38 -4.49 -7.86
CA LYS A 493 -35.03 -3.30 -8.40
C LYS A 493 -34.07 -2.31 -9.01
N ILE A 494 -34.57 -1.63 -10.03
CA ILE A 494 -34.00 -0.39 -10.56
C ILE A 494 -34.91 0.76 -10.12
N VAL A 495 -34.35 1.73 -9.40
CA VAL A 495 -35.04 2.93 -8.93
C VAL A 495 -34.47 4.13 -9.67
N SER A 496 -35.33 4.89 -10.34
CA SER A 496 -34.94 6.13 -11.01
C SER A 496 -36.04 7.18 -10.91
N GLY A 497 -35.67 8.45 -11.03
CA GLY A 497 -36.59 9.58 -10.98
C GLY A 497 -36.14 10.67 -10.01
N ASN A 498 -37.11 11.39 -9.47
CA ASN A 498 -36.92 12.51 -8.55
C ASN A 498 -37.94 12.42 -7.41
N LEU A 499 -37.45 12.24 -6.19
CA LEU A 499 -38.24 12.10 -4.98
C LEU A 499 -37.53 12.82 -3.83
N ARG A 500 -38.20 13.81 -3.24
CA ARG A 500 -37.72 14.52 -2.04
C ARG A 500 -38.64 14.26 -0.86
N ILE A 501 -38.07 13.87 0.27
CA ILE A 501 -38.78 13.66 1.53
C ILE A 501 -38.39 14.81 2.46
N LEU A 502 -39.39 15.55 2.95
CA LEU A 502 -39.22 16.69 3.85
C LEU A 502 -39.81 16.36 5.22
N ASP A 503 -39.16 16.83 6.28
CA ASP A 503 -39.70 16.75 7.63
C ASP A 503 -40.97 17.61 7.73
N HIS A 504 -42.04 17.07 8.31
CA HIS A 504 -43.32 17.76 8.54
C HIS A 504 -43.41 18.28 9.98
#